data_AF-A0A1W5CVQ1-F1
#
_entry.id   AF-A0A1W5CVQ1-F1
#
_cell.length_a   1.000
_cell.length_b   1.000
_cell.length_c   1.000
_cell.angle_alpha   90.00
_cell.angle_beta   90.00
_cell.angle_gamma   90.00
#
_symmetry.space_group_name_H-M   'P 1'
#
loop_
_entity.id
_entity.type
_entity.pdbx_description
1 polymer ?
#
loop_
_entity_poly.entity_id
_entity_poly.type
_entity_poly.pdbx_seq_one_letter_code
_entity_poly.pdbx_strand_id
1 'polypeptide(L)'
;MLSSVMLNSRSRNVNEKEKDRFEDLHRSILACDEVLKSVEISLTSFQRDLGAVSAEIETLQSRSSILNTKLENRKTVEKLLGPAVEEISISPAVVQKISEGVIDEVWVKALDEVEKRSKLIDGKLRGTEPTRAAADIKPLLENLTSKALERIRDFFVAQVKALRSPSINAQIIQHQGFLQYKDLYVFLNKHHPQLAGEMSQAYINTMRWYYLDHFTRYRAALQKLSLYNVDKHDILGADPPSQRAHTAQRSHDALNLGRRIEVLKGSSHSAITSYLAEEDKTTHYLETPFRNFNLALIDNASAEYSFLTDFFSPNSYHQVSQRFASIFEPTFSLGRTLTKELIESTYDCLGVLLCVRLNQHSAFELQRRKIPAADGYINATNMLLWPRFQVAMDAHCDSVRRLTSTLSTRSAASALSLTDSSKQPTAPHQLTQRFGQFAQGVLALSSEAGDDEPVAGSLARLRAEFEAFLAKLGKGIADKKKRERFLANNYSLVLTIIGDVGGKLAGEQREHFEELRKACGGDR
;
A
#
# COMPACT_ATOMS: atom_id res chain seq x y z
N MET A 1 -144.23 -78.93 5.33
CA MET A 1 -143.31 -78.04 6.06
C MET A 1 -141.93 -78.65 6.39
N LEU A 2 -141.45 -79.73 5.73
CA LEU A 2 -140.17 -80.37 6.13
C LEU A 2 -139.13 -80.56 5.01
N SER A 3 -139.42 -80.23 3.73
CA SER A 3 -138.45 -80.44 2.63
C SER A 3 -137.61 -79.21 2.26
N SER A 4 -137.89 -78.03 2.82
CA SER A 4 -137.23 -76.77 2.41
C SER A 4 -135.99 -76.40 3.24
N VAL A 5 -135.70 -77.14 4.33
CA VAL A 5 -134.66 -76.76 5.31
C VAL A 5 -133.31 -77.47 5.06
N MET A 6 -133.28 -78.63 4.39
CA MET A 6 -132.03 -79.39 4.20
C MET A 6 -131.17 -78.99 2.98
N LEU A 7 -131.70 -78.24 2.01
CA LEU A 7 -130.94 -77.86 0.80
C LEU A 7 -130.06 -76.60 0.99
N ASN A 8 -130.30 -75.81 2.04
CA ASN A 8 -129.66 -74.50 2.21
C ASN A 8 -128.33 -74.54 3.02
N SER A 9 -128.02 -75.66 3.68
CA SER A 9 -126.80 -75.80 4.49
C SER A 9 -125.58 -76.31 3.70
N ARG A 10 -125.80 -77.05 2.61
CA ARG A 10 -124.73 -77.65 1.80
C ARG A 10 -124.14 -76.69 0.76
N SER A 11 -124.93 -75.71 0.29
CA SER A 11 -124.48 -74.69 -0.68
C SER A 11 -123.67 -73.55 -0.04
N ARG A 12 -123.84 -73.28 1.27
CA ARG A 12 -123.08 -72.23 1.97
C ARG A 12 -121.61 -72.62 2.22
N ASN A 13 -121.35 -73.87 2.59
CA ASN A 13 -119.99 -74.36 2.90
C ASN A 13 -119.06 -74.50 1.68
N VAL A 14 -119.60 -74.68 0.47
CA VAL A 14 -118.78 -74.75 -0.77
C VAL A 14 -118.38 -73.35 -1.23
N ASN A 15 -119.31 -72.39 -1.13
CA ASN A 15 -119.05 -70.99 -1.48
C ASN A 15 -118.07 -70.30 -0.51
N GLU A 16 -118.01 -70.70 0.76
CA GLU A 16 -117.02 -70.18 1.72
C GLU A 16 -115.60 -70.69 1.43
N LYS A 17 -115.42 -71.98 1.09
CA LYS A 17 -114.09 -72.53 0.77
C LYS A 17 -113.49 -72.02 -0.53
N GLU A 18 -114.32 -71.73 -1.53
CA GLU A 18 -113.85 -71.07 -2.75
C GLU A 18 -113.50 -69.61 -2.50
N LYS A 19 -114.28 -68.91 -1.66
CA LYS A 19 -113.94 -67.55 -1.21
C LYS A 19 -112.59 -67.48 -0.50
N ASP A 20 -112.33 -68.39 0.44
CA ASP A 20 -111.06 -68.40 1.19
C ASP A 20 -109.86 -68.62 0.27
N ARG A 21 -109.97 -69.51 -0.74
CA ARG A 21 -108.90 -69.71 -1.73
C ARG A 21 -108.68 -68.50 -2.64
N PHE A 22 -109.75 -67.81 -3.04
CA PHE A 22 -109.63 -66.57 -3.82
C PHE A 22 -109.09 -65.42 -2.96
N GLU A 23 -109.43 -65.37 -1.67
CA GLU A 23 -108.86 -64.39 -0.73
C GLU A 23 -107.38 -64.65 -0.43
N ASP A 24 -106.95 -65.91 -0.31
CA ASP A 24 -105.54 -66.29 -0.13
C ASP A 24 -104.71 -66.02 -1.40
N LEU A 25 -105.25 -66.32 -2.59
CA LEU A 25 -104.61 -65.98 -3.85
C LEU A 25 -104.52 -64.46 -4.03
N HIS A 26 -105.57 -63.73 -3.67
CA HIS A 26 -105.57 -62.28 -3.70
C HIS A 26 -104.54 -61.70 -2.72
N ARG A 27 -104.40 -62.27 -1.51
CA ARG A 27 -103.32 -61.91 -0.56
C ARG A 27 -101.94 -62.19 -1.11
N SER A 28 -101.73 -63.34 -1.77
CA SER A 28 -100.42 -63.68 -2.36
C SER A 28 -100.08 -62.79 -3.54
N ILE A 29 -101.06 -62.43 -4.38
CA ILE A 29 -100.87 -61.48 -5.48
C ILE A 29 -100.56 -60.09 -4.93
N LEU A 30 -101.28 -59.64 -3.91
CA LEU A 30 -100.99 -58.37 -3.24
C LEU A 30 -99.60 -58.36 -2.59
N ALA A 31 -99.16 -59.47 -2.00
CA ALA A 31 -97.80 -59.59 -1.44
C ALA A 31 -96.72 -59.58 -2.53
N CYS A 32 -96.92 -60.28 -3.65
CA CYS A 32 -96.01 -60.21 -4.79
C CYS A 32 -95.98 -58.83 -5.44
N ASP A 33 -97.13 -58.14 -5.51
CA ASP A 33 -97.24 -56.78 -6.03
C ASP A 33 -96.53 -55.79 -5.09
N GLU A 34 -96.62 -55.99 -3.77
CA GLU A 34 -95.89 -55.20 -2.78
C GLU A 34 -94.37 -55.39 -2.88
N VAL A 35 -93.91 -56.63 -3.11
CA VAL A 35 -92.47 -56.92 -3.35
C VAL A 35 -92.00 -56.33 -4.68
N LEU A 36 -92.78 -56.46 -5.76
CA LEU A 36 -92.45 -55.87 -7.07
C LEU A 36 -92.41 -54.35 -6.97
N LYS A 37 -93.34 -53.74 -6.24
CA LYS A 37 -93.35 -52.30 -5.96
C LYS A 37 -92.14 -51.89 -5.15
N SER A 38 -91.69 -52.70 -4.18
CA SER A 38 -90.43 -52.46 -3.46
C SER A 38 -89.22 -52.52 -4.39
N VAL A 39 -89.14 -53.50 -5.29
CA VAL A 39 -88.02 -53.66 -6.23
C VAL A 39 -88.02 -52.52 -7.26
N GLU A 40 -89.20 -52.11 -7.74
CA GLU A 40 -89.36 -50.96 -8.63
C GLU A 40 -88.92 -49.67 -7.94
N ILE A 41 -89.33 -49.45 -6.69
CA ILE A 41 -88.89 -48.29 -5.90
C ILE A 41 -87.37 -48.31 -5.70
N SER A 42 -86.77 -49.45 -5.36
CA SER A 42 -85.32 -49.57 -5.16
C SER A 42 -84.53 -49.37 -6.47
N LEU A 43 -84.97 -49.92 -7.59
CA LEU A 43 -84.31 -49.72 -8.89
C LEU A 43 -84.47 -48.28 -9.40
N THR A 44 -85.64 -47.67 -9.19
CA THR A 44 -85.88 -46.27 -9.55
C THR A 44 -85.09 -45.31 -8.66
N SER A 45 -84.91 -45.65 -7.38
CA SER A 45 -83.97 -44.98 -6.47
C SER A 45 -82.54 -45.11 -6.98
N PHE A 46 -82.07 -46.33 -7.26
CA PHE A 46 -80.69 -46.55 -7.70
C PHE A 46 -80.38 -45.86 -9.04
N GLN A 47 -81.33 -45.87 -9.98
CA GLN A 47 -81.21 -45.13 -11.24
C GLN A 47 -81.15 -43.62 -11.01
N ARG A 48 -81.97 -43.09 -10.10
CA ARG A 48 -81.94 -41.66 -9.74
C ARG A 48 -80.60 -41.30 -9.08
N ASP A 49 -80.09 -42.15 -8.19
CA ASP A 49 -78.84 -41.93 -7.48
C ASP A 49 -77.63 -42.02 -8.43
N LEU A 50 -77.63 -42.96 -9.39
CA LEU A 50 -76.57 -43.09 -10.38
C LEU A 50 -76.60 -41.93 -11.40
N GLY A 51 -77.78 -41.44 -11.75
CA GLY A 51 -77.96 -40.21 -12.53
C GLY A 51 -77.46 -38.98 -11.78
N ALA A 52 -77.74 -38.88 -10.47
CA ALA A 52 -77.24 -37.80 -9.62
C ALA A 52 -75.72 -37.82 -9.49
N VAL A 53 -75.11 -38.99 -9.22
CA VAL A 53 -73.66 -39.15 -9.11
C VAL A 53 -72.96 -38.88 -10.46
N SER A 54 -73.54 -39.31 -11.58
CA SER A 54 -72.96 -39.04 -12.91
C SER A 54 -72.99 -37.55 -13.24
N ALA A 55 -74.10 -36.86 -12.92
CA ALA A 55 -74.20 -35.42 -13.05
C ALA A 55 -73.19 -34.70 -12.12
N GLU A 56 -73.02 -35.17 -10.88
CA GLU A 56 -72.00 -34.65 -9.97
C GLU A 56 -70.59 -34.83 -10.53
N ILE A 57 -70.23 -36.02 -11.05
CA ILE A 57 -68.91 -36.29 -11.65
C ILE A 57 -68.67 -35.40 -12.86
N GLU A 58 -69.67 -35.20 -13.72
CA GLU A 58 -69.58 -34.30 -14.87
C GLU A 58 -69.41 -32.83 -14.43
N THR A 59 -70.12 -32.41 -13.38
CA THR A 59 -69.93 -31.08 -12.79
C THR A 59 -68.54 -30.92 -12.16
N LEU A 60 -67.99 -31.98 -11.55
CA LEU A 60 -66.66 -31.97 -10.94
C LEU A 60 -65.56 -31.96 -12.01
N GLN A 61 -65.71 -32.73 -13.07
CA GLN A 61 -64.78 -32.73 -14.21
C GLN A 61 -64.80 -31.40 -14.95
N SER A 62 -65.97 -30.84 -15.25
CA SER A 62 -66.07 -29.51 -15.86
C SER A 62 -65.50 -28.43 -14.95
N ARG A 63 -65.74 -28.49 -13.63
CA ARG A 63 -65.14 -27.57 -12.67
C ARG A 63 -63.61 -27.73 -12.58
N SER A 64 -63.12 -28.96 -12.65
CA SER A 64 -61.67 -29.27 -12.66
C SER A 64 -60.99 -28.75 -13.93
N SER A 65 -61.60 -28.91 -15.11
CA SER A 65 -61.05 -28.39 -16.37
C SER A 65 -61.03 -26.86 -16.40
N ILE A 66 -62.07 -26.22 -15.88
CA ILE A 66 -62.13 -24.76 -15.71
C ILE A 66 -61.05 -24.28 -14.72
N LEU A 67 -60.83 -24.99 -13.61
CA LEU A 67 -59.78 -24.65 -12.67
C LEU A 67 -58.38 -24.83 -13.27
N ASN A 68 -58.17 -25.89 -14.06
CA ASN A 68 -56.89 -26.14 -14.71
C ASN A 68 -56.57 -25.08 -15.76
N THR A 69 -57.54 -24.70 -16.59
CA THR A 69 -57.38 -23.59 -17.55
C THR A 69 -57.13 -22.25 -16.85
N LYS A 70 -57.80 -21.97 -15.72
CA LYS A 70 -57.50 -20.78 -14.89
C LYS A 70 -56.10 -20.82 -14.29
N LEU A 71 -55.63 -21.98 -13.84
CA LEU A 71 -54.29 -22.16 -13.31
C LEU A 71 -53.24 -21.93 -14.40
N GLU A 72 -53.46 -22.47 -15.59
CA GLU A 72 -52.55 -22.35 -16.73
C GLU A 72 -52.46 -20.89 -17.20
N ASN A 73 -53.60 -20.19 -17.30
CA ASN A 73 -53.64 -18.75 -17.56
C ASN A 73 -52.92 -17.93 -16.48
N ARG A 74 -53.02 -18.31 -15.19
CA ARG A 74 -52.28 -17.64 -14.12
C ARG A 74 -50.78 -17.89 -14.22
N LYS A 75 -50.35 -19.10 -14.56
CA LYS A 75 -48.94 -19.43 -14.75
C LYS A 75 -48.32 -18.68 -15.94
N THR A 76 -49.04 -18.53 -17.04
CA THR A 76 -48.55 -17.75 -18.19
C THR A 76 -48.44 -16.27 -17.84
N VAL A 77 -49.42 -15.73 -17.12
CA VAL A 77 -49.38 -14.35 -16.62
C VAL A 77 -48.26 -14.14 -15.61
N GLU A 78 -48.06 -15.05 -14.65
CA GLU A 78 -46.97 -15.02 -13.67
C GLU A 78 -45.60 -15.06 -14.35
N LYS A 79 -45.45 -15.88 -15.40
CA LYS A 79 -44.21 -15.96 -16.19
C LYS A 79 -43.88 -14.66 -16.92
N LEU A 80 -44.89 -13.84 -17.26
CA LEU A 80 -44.71 -12.56 -17.94
C LEU A 80 -44.57 -11.38 -16.96
N LEU A 81 -45.44 -11.30 -15.95
CA LEU A 81 -45.47 -10.21 -14.98
C LEU A 81 -44.44 -10.37 -13.86
N GLY A 82 -44.14 -11.60 -13.44
CA GLY A 82 -43.17 -11.88 -12.38
C GLY A 82 -41.82 -11.21 -12.62
N PRO A 83 -41.14 -11.49 -13.75
CA PRO A 83 -39.87 -10.84 -14.07
C PRO A 83 -39.97 -9.32 -14.17
N ALA A 84 -41.05 -8.78 -14.76
CA ALA A 84 -41.23 -7.34 -14.90
C ALA A 84 -41.39 -6.61 -13.55
N VAL A 85 -42.10 -7.24 -12.60
CA VAL A 85 -42.27 -6.74 -11.23
C VAL A 85 -40.99 -6.92 -10.43
N GLU A 86 -40.35 -8.09 -10.50
CA GLU A 86 -39.08 -8.37 -9.82
C GLU A 86 -38.02 -7.35 -10.23
N GLU A 87 -37.91 -7.02 -11.52
CA GLU A 87 -36.95 -6.03 -12.04
C GLU A 87 -37.13 -4.64 -11.44
N ILE A 88 -38.35 -4.22 -11.13
CA ILE A 88 -38.69 -2.90 -10.61
C ILE A 88 -38.72 -2.88 -9.07
N SER A 89 -38.97 -4.02 -8.43
CA SER A 89 -39.07 -4.14 -6.98
C SER A 89 -37.71 -4.10 -6.27
N ILE A 90 -37.69 -3.49 -5.09
CA ILE A 90 -36.56 -3.50 -4.16
C ILE A 90 -37.05 -4.09 -2.85
N SER A 91 -36.30 -5.04 -2.29
CA SER A 91 -36.67 -5.68 -1.04
C SER A 91 -36.72 -4.66 0.11
N PRO A 92 -37.78 -4.62 0.93
CA PRO A 92 -37.87 -3.74 2.10
C PRO A 92 -36.71 -3.93 3.09
N ALA A 93 -36.15 -5.14 3.16
CA ALA A 93 -34.98 -5.43 3.98
C ALA A 93 -33.72 -4.67 3.51
N VAL A 94 -33.56 -4.48 2.19
CA VAL A 94 -32.47 -3.70 1.60
C VAL A 94 -32.64 -2.22 1.94
N VAL A 95 -33.87 -1.71 1.86
CA VAL A 95 -34.20 -0.33 2.24
C VAL A 95 -33.88 -0.07 3.71
N GLN A 96 -34.33 -0.94 4.62
CA GLN A 96 -34.04 -0.84 6.05
C GLN A 96 -32.54 -0.94 6.36
N LYS A 97 -31.82 -1.84 5.68
CA LYS A 97 -30.36 -1.97 5.87
C LYS A 97 -29.62 -0.71 5.42
N ILE A 98 -30.06 -0.04 4.36
CA ILE A 98 -29.46 1.21 3.89
C ILE A 98 -29.80 2.38 4.82
N SER A 99 -31.04 2.46 5.32
CA SER A 99 -31.48 3.58 6.17
C SER A 99 -30.93 3.50 7.59
N GLU A 100 -30.94 2.32 8.21
CA GLU A 100 -30.69 2.12 9.65
C GLU A 100 -29.53 1.17 9.94
N GLY A 101 -29.13 0.35 8.97
CA GLY A 101 -28.10 -0.68 9.16
C GLY A 101 -26.69 -0.13 9.35
N VAL A 102 -25.87 -0.90 10.06
CA VAL A 102 -24.41 -0.69 10.16
C VAL A 102 -23.74 -0.91 8.80
N ILE A 103 -22.68 -0.15 8.52
CA ILE A 103 -21.89 -0.24 7.30
C ILE A 103 -20.90 -1.39 7.45
N ASP A 104 -21.31 -2.55 6.97
CA ASP A 104 -20.52 -3.78 6.88
C ASP A 104 -20.39 -4.20 5.40
N GLU A 105 -19.67 -5.27 5.09
CA GLU A 105 -19.60 -5.83 3.73
C GLU A 105 -20.99 -6.19 3.14
N VAL A 106 -21.94 -6.57 4.01
CA VAL A 106 -23.33 -6.82 3.61
C VAL A 106 -24.03 -5.54 3.18
N TRP A 107 -23.69 -4.40 3.79
CA TRP A 107 -24.22 -3.09 3.42
C TRP A 107 -23.72 -2.66 2.04
N VAL A 108 -22.44 -2.92 1.73
CA VAL A 108 -21.87 -2.67 0.40
C VAL A 108 -22.60 -3.46 -0.68
N LYS A 109 -22.87 -4.75 -0.43
CA LYS A 109 -23.66 -5.60 -1.35
C LYS A 109 -25.10 -5.09 -1.55
N ALA A 110 -25.73 -4.60 -0.47
CA ALA A 110 -27.05 -3.99 -0.53
C ALA A 110 -27.04 -2.70 -1.37
N LEU A 111 -25.98 -1.89 -1.26
CA LEU A 111 -25.80 -0.69 -2.09
C LEU A 111 -25.61 -1.04 -3.58
N ASP A 112 -24.82 -2.06 -3.89
CA ASP A 112 -24.63 -2.56 -5.26
C ASP A 112 -25.95 -3.03 -5.87
N GLU A 113 -26.81 -3.68 -5.08
CA GLU A 113 -28.15 -4.04 -5.52
C GLU A 113 -28.96 -2.79 -5.88
N VAL A 114 -28.96 -1.77 -5.01
CA VAL A 114 -29.66 -0.50 -5.30
C VAL A 114 -29.08 0.20 -6.54
N GLU A 115 -27.77 0.22 -6.76
CA GLU A 115 -27.16 0.79 -7.98
C GLU A 115 -27.59 0.02 -9.25
N LYS A 116 -27.61 -1.32 -9.20
CA LYS A 116 -28.10 -2.15 -10.32
C LYS A 116 -29.56 -1.85 -10.64
N ARG A 117 -30.40 -1.75 -9.61
CA ARG A 117 -31.83 -1.45 -9.77
C ARG A 117 -32.06 -0.05 -10.32
N SER A 118 -31.32 0.95 -9.83
CA SER A 118 -31.37 2.32 -10.35
C SER A 118 -31.03 2.36 -11.84
N LYS A 119 -29.98 1.67 -12.29
CA LYS A 119 -29.60 1.61 -13.72
C LYS A 119 -30.66 0.94 -14.59
N LEU A 120 -31.28 -0.14 -14.11
CA LEU A 120 -32.35 -0.84 -14.83
C LEU A 120 -33.59 0.05 -15.00
N ILE A 121 -33.98 0.77 -13.95
CA ILE A 121 -35.13 1.68 -13.97
C ILE A 121 -34.86 2.89 -14.87
N ASP A 122 -33.67 3.48 -14.82
CA ASP A 122 -33.27 4.56 -15.73
C ASP A 122 -33.24 4.09 -17.20
N GLY A 123 -32.80 2.86 -17.46
CA GLY A 123 -32.84 2.24 -18.78
C GLY A 123 -34.27 2.07 -19.31
N LYS A 124 -35.20 1.61 -18.46
CA LYS A 124 -36.61 1.45 -18.82
C LYS A 124 -37.33 2.78 -19.05
N LEU A 125 -36.99 3.82 -18.29
CA LEU A 125 -37.52 5.17 -18.48
C LEU A 125 -37.04 5.84 -19.77
N ARG A 126 -35.85 5.47 -20.27
CA ARG A 126 -35.31 5.93 -21.56
C ARG A 126 -35.74 5.07 -22.76
N GLY A 127 -36.39 3.93 -22.51
CA GLY A 127 -36.91 3.02 -23.52
C GLY A 127 -38.16 3.54 -24.23
N THR A 128 -38.61 2.80 -25.24
CA THR A 128 -39.67 3.18 -26.18
C THR A 128 -41.06 3.29 -25.54
N GLU A 129 -41.28 2.69 -24.36
CA GLU A 129 -42.52 2.82 -23.57
C GLU A 129 -42.20 3.04 -22.08
N PRO A 130 -42.25 4.29 -21.57
CA PRO A 130 -41.99 4.56 -20.16
C PRO A 130 -43.11 3.97 -19.30
N THR A 131 -42.76 2.97 -18.48
CA THR A 131 -43.71 2.35 -17.55
C THR A 131 -44.04 3.33 -16.42
N ARG A 132 -45.31 3.66 -16.19
CA ARG A 132 -45.73 4.60 -15.11
C ARG A 132 -45.20 4.18 -13.73
N ALA A 133 -45.21 2.89 -13.43
CA ALA A 133 -44.65 2.35 -12.18
C ALA A 133 -43.13 2.63 -12.02
N ALA A 134 -42.37 2.67 -13.12
CA ALA A 134 -40.95 3.02 -13.07
C ALA A 134 -40.76 4.52 -12.77
N ALA A 135 -41.67 5.37 -13.26
CA ALA A 135 -41.66 6.81 -12.96
C ALA A 135 -42.02 7.09 -11.49
N ASP A 136 -42.96 6.33 -10.92
CA ASP A 136 -43.38 6.47 -9.52
C ASP A 136 -42.31 6.02 -8.52
N ILE A 137 -41.51 5.00 -8.85
CA ILE A 137 -40.47 4.46 -7.97
C ILE A 137 -39.16 5.26 -8.06
N LYS A 138 -38.93 5.97 -9.16
CA LYS A 138 -37.75 6.82 -9.34
C LYS A 138 -37.49 7.80 -8.18
N PRO A 139 -38.45 8.63 -7.72
CA PRO A 139 -38.21 9.54 -6.61
C PRO A 139 -37.90 8.82 -5.29
N LEU A 140 -38.47 7.63 -5.06
CA LEU A 140 -38.17 6.82 -3.87
C LEU A 140 -36.72 6.30 -3.91
N LEU A 141 -36.25 5.91 -5.08
CA LEU A 141 -34.86 5.54 -5.32
C LEU A 141 -33.90 6.73 -5.17
N GLU A 142 -34.25 7.89 -5.69
CA GLU A 142 -33.46 9.12 -5.50
C GLU A 142 -33.36 9.50 -4.01
N ASN A 143 -34.43 9.34 -3.24
CA ASN A 143 -34.40 9.52 -1.78
C ASN A 143 -33.51 8.47 -1.08
N LEU A 144 -33.59 7.20 -1.49
CA LEU A 144 -32.76 6.13 -0.94
C LEU A 144 -31.27 6.34 -1.24
N THR A 145 -30.93 6.73 -2.47
CA THR A 145 -29.56 7.08 -2.86
C THR A 145 -29.06 8.31 -2.10
N SER A 146 -29.89 9.34 -1.93
CA SER A 146 -29.56 10.50 -1.09
C SER A 146 -29.26 10.12 0.36
N LYS A 147 -30.07 9.22 0.94
CA LYS A 147 -29.82 8.70 2.29
C LYS A 147 -28.54 7.87 2.37
N ALA A 148 -28.26 7.05 1.35
CA ALA A 148 -27.02 6.30 1.27
C ALA A 148 -25.79 7.22 1.20
N LEU A 149 -25.85 8.31 0.42
CA LEU A 149 -24.78 9.30 0.33
C LEU A 149 -24.51 10.00 1.67
N GLU A 150 -25.56 10.37 2.41
CA GLU A 150 -25.44 10.93 3.76
C GLU A 150 -24.71 9.97 4.71
N ARG A 151 -25.10 8.69 4.70
CA ARG A 151 -24.48 7.64 5.55
C ARG A 151 -23.01 7.40 5.18
N ILE A 152 -22.70 7.32 3.89
CA ILE A 152 -21.33 7.14 3.39
C ILE A 152 -20.46 8.34 3.81
N ARG A 153 -20.98 9.56 3.69
CA ARG A 153 -20.30 10.77 4.15
C ARG A 153 -19.99 10.69 5.64
N ASP A 154 -20.99 10.40 6.47
CA ASP A 154 -20.81 10.38 7.92
C ASP A 154 -19.80 9.30 8.35
N PHE A 155 -19.79 8.16 7.67
CA PHE A 155 -18.78 7.12 7.86
C PHE A 155 -17.38 7.60 7.53
N PHE A 156 -17.14 8.14 6.34
CA PHE A 156 -15.81 8.62 5.98
C PHE A 156 -15.36 9.79 6.85
N VAL A 157 -16.26 10.69 7.26
CA VAL A 157 -15.95 11.76 8.22
C VAL A 157 -15.51 11.18 9.57
N ALA A 158 -16.18 10.13 10.05
CA ALA A 158 -15.78 9.43 11.28
C ALA A 158 -14.39 8.78 11.12
N GLN A 159 -14.11 8.14 9.98
CA GLN A 159 -12.80 7.55 9.71
C GLN A 159 -11.69 8.61 9.61
N VAL A 160 -11.94 9.75 8.95
CA VAL A 160 -10.98 10.87 8.88
C VAL A 160 -10.73 11.46 10.27
N LYS A 161 -11.74 11.52 11.14
CA LYS A 161 -11.55 11.92 12.55
C LYS A 161 -10.71 10.90 13.33
N ALA A 162 -10.91 9.60 13.09
CA ALA A 162 -10.14 8.55 13.73
C ALA A 162 -8.63 8.63 13.38
N LEU A 163 -8.28 9.06 12.17
CA LEU A 163 -6.88 9.30 11.76
C LEU A 163 -6.16 10.35 12.60
N ARG A 164 -6.89 11.22 13.30
CA ARG A 164 -6.30 12.22 14.21
C ARG A 164 -5.99 11.67 15.60
N SER A 165 -6.41 10.43 15.89
CA SER A 165 -6.15 9.81 17.18
C SER A 165 -4.66 9.43 17.30
N PRO A 166 -3.94 9.91 18.32
CA PRO A 166 -2.51 9.64 18.48
C PRO A 166 -2.18 8.19 18.88
N SER A 167 -3.18 7.39 19.30
CA SER A 167 -2.97 6.04 19.81
C SER A 167 -3.04 4.93 18.75
N ILE A 168 -3.49 5.24 17.53
CA ILE A 168 -3.74 4.24 16.48
C ILE A 168 -2.85 4.54 15.28
N ASN A 169 -2.20 3.51 14.74
CA ASN A 169 -1.43 3.63 13.50
C ASN A 169 -2.38 3.99 12.34
N ALA A 170 -2.10 5.10 11.66
CA ALA A 170 -2.90 5.59 10.54
C ALA A 170 -3.07 4.54 9.42
N GLN A 171 -2.06 3.69 9.19
CA GLN A 171 -2.11 2.64 8.18
C GLN A 171 -3.19 1.59 8.48
N ILE A 172 -3.43 1.27 9.76
CA ILE A 172 -4.48 0.32 10.15
C ILE A 172 -5.85 0.88 9.78
N ILE A 173 -6.08 2.17 10.06
CA ILE A 173 -7.33 2.86 9.73
C ILE A 173 -7.48 2.99 8.20
N GLN A 174 -6.40 3.28 7.46
CA GLN A 174 -6.42 3.30 5.99
C GLN A 174 -6.82 1.94 5.40
N HIS A 175 -6.26 0.83 5.91
CA HIS A 175 -6.58 -0.51 5.42
C HIS A 175 -8.00 -0.97 5.78
N GLN A 176 -8.39 -0.86 7.06
CA GLN A 176 -9.67 -1.37 7.56
C GLN A 176 -10.84 -0.40 7.30
N GLY A 177 -10.61 0.91 7.41
CA GLY A 177 -11.66 1.93 7.33
C GLY A 177 -11.88 2.48 5.92
N PHE A 178 -10.85 2.51 5.07
CA PHE A 178 -10.95 3.10 3.72
C PHE A 178 -10.84 2.06 2.61
N LEU A 179 -9.76 1.27 2.56
CA LEU A 179 -9.50 0.32 1.47
C LEU A 179 -10.55 -0.79 1.39
N GLN A 180 -11.00 -1.34 2.52
CA GLN A 180 -12.07 -2.34 2.54
C GLN A 180 -13.39 -1.79 1.95
N TYR A 181 -13.62 -0.48 2.08
CA TYR A 181 -14.84 0.20 1.64
C TYR A 181 -14.61 1.11 0.43
N LYS A 182 -13.61 0.80 -0.42
CA LYS A 182 -13.27 1.61 -1.60
C LYS A 182 -14.45 1.83 -2.56
N ASP A 183 -15.32 0.83 -2.68
CA ASP A 183 -16.47 0.87 -3.59
C ASP A 183 -17.48 1.95 -3.17
N LEU A 184 -17.53 2.30 -1.88
CA LEU A 184 -18.36 3.39 -1.37
C LEU A 184 -17.88 4.75 -1.87
N TYR A 185 -16.57 4.96 -1.98
CA TYR A 185 -16.01 6.17 -2.55
C TYR A 185 -16.28 6.26 -4.06
N VAL A 186 -16.17 5.15 -4.79
CA VAL A 186 -16.51 5.09 -6.21
C VAL A 186 -17.99 5.45 -6.43
N PHE A 187 -18.89 4.91 -5.60
CA PHE A 187 -20.31 5.24 -5.61
C PHE A 187 -20.55 6.74 -5.32
N LEU A 188 -19.92 7.27 -4.27
CA LEU A 188 -20.00 8.69 -3.91
C LEU A 188 -19.55 9.60 -5.06
N ASN A 189 -18.45 9.26 -5.72
CA ASN A 189 -17.90 10.06 -6.83
C ASN A 189 -18.79 10.04 -8.08
N LYS A 190 -19.50 8.93 -8.35
CA LYS A 190 -20.46 8.82 -9.47
C LYS A 190 -21.71 9.67 -9.25
N HIS A 191 -22.28 9.64 -8.05
CA HIS A 191 -23.55 10.31 -7.76
C HIS A 191 -23.39 11.76 -7.32
N HIS A 192 -22.32 12.09 -6.59
CA HIS A 192 -22.09 13.44 -6.07
C HIS A 192 -20.59 13.81 -6.04
N PRO A 193 -19.99 14.19 -7.18
CA PRO A 193 -18.54 14.43 -7.29
C PRO A 193 -18.02 15.58 -6.42
N GLN A 194 -18.84 16.60 -6.15
CA GLN A 194 -18.44 17.73 -5.27
C GLN A 194 -18.15 17.25 -3.83
N LEU A 195 -19.09 16.50 -3.23
CA LEU A 195 -18.94 15.90 -1.91
C LEU A 195 -17.75 14.92 -1.85
N ALA A 196 -17.53 14.12 -2.90
CA ALA A 196 -16.34 13.28 -3.00
C ALA A 196 -15.03 14.10 -3.00
N GLY A 197 -15.02 15.25 -3.67
CA GLY A 197 -13.92 16.22 -3.66
C GLY A 197 -13.66 16.81 -2.28
N GLU A 198 -14.70 17.25 -1.58
CA GLU A 198 -14.60 17.77 -0.21
C GLU A 198 -14.06 16.72 0.77
N MET A 199 -14.54 15.48 0.68
CA MET A 199 -14.04 14.35 1.49
C MET A 199 -12.57 14.03 1.17
N SER A 200 -12.22 14.03 -0.11
CA SER A 200 -10.83 13.90 -0.55
C SER A 200 -9.94 14.96 0.09
N GLN A 201 -10.39 16.21 0.07
CA GLN A 201 -9.63 17.33 0.60
C GLN A 201 -9.50 17.25 2.14
N ALA A 202 -10.55 16.83 2.84
CA ALA A 202 -10.51 16.61 4.28
C ALA A 202 -9.50 15.53 4.68
N TYR A 203 -9.44 14.44 3.91
CA TYR A 203 -8.43 13.39 4.06
C TYR A 203 -7.01 13.94 3.84
N ILE A 204 -6.78 14.60 2.70
CA ILE A 204 -5.48 15.19 2.33
C ILE A 204 -4.98 16.15 3.40
N ASN A 205 -5.83 17.06 3.89
CA ASN A 205 -5.47 18.03 4.92
C ASN A 205 -5.13 17.33 6.25
N THR A 206 -5.84 16.25 6.58
CA THR A 206 -5.60 15.48 7.80
C THR A 206 -4.29 14.69 7.72
N MET A 207 -4.01 14.03 6.59
CA MET A 207 -2.75 13.32 6.38
C MET A 207 -1.54 14.27 6.27
N ARG A 208 -1.71 15.44 5.64
CA ARG A 208 -0.69 16.49 5.63
C ARG A 208 -0.31 16.89 7.05
N TRP A 209 -1.30 17.18 7.90
CA TRP A 209 -1.06 17.51 9.31
C TRP A 209 -0.43 16.34 10.06
N TYR A 210 -0.94 15.12 9.87
CA TYR A 210 -0.44 13.91 10.51
C TYR A 210 1.05 13.70 10.23
N TYR A 211 1.46 13.60 8.96
CA TYR A 211 2.85 13.39 8.60
C TYR A 211 3.73 14.57 9.05
N LEU A 212 3.27 15.82 8.87
CA LEU A 212 4.05 16.98 9.29
C LEU A 212 4.34 16.98 10.80
N ASP A 213 3.33 16.74 11.64
CA ASP A 213 3.49 16.70 13.10
C ASP A 213 4.41 15.55 13.54
N HIS A 214 4.22 14.34 13.00
CA HIS A 214 5.02 13.17 13.35
C HIS A 214 6.48 13.33 12.92
N PHE A 215 6.75 13.79 11.70
CA PHE A 215 8.11 14.03 11.23
C PHE A 215 8.77 15.24 11.88
N THR A 216 8.02 16.24 12.32
CA THR A 216 8.56 17.35 13.13
C THR A 216 9.08 16.84 14.48
N ARG A 217 8.28 16.01 15.17
CA ARG A 217 8.71 15.36 16.42
C ARG A 217 9.87 14.41 16.21
N TYR A 218 9.83 13.62 15.13
CA TYR A 218 10.89 12.68 14.81
C TYR A 218 12.21 13.40 14.51
N ARG A 219 12.17 14.50 13.74
CA ARG A 219 13.33 15.36 13.51
C ARG A 219 13.90 15.90 14.83
N ALA A 220 13.04 16.38 15.73
CA ALA A 220 13.47 16.88 17.03
C ALA A 220 14.13 15.78 17.90
N ALA A 221 13.63 14.55 17.83
CA ALA A 221 14.25 13.39 18.49
C ALA A 221 15.61 13.06 17.88
N LEU A 222 15.73 13.05 16.54
CA LEU A 222 17.01 12.80 15.87
C LEU A 222 18.05 13.90 16.10
N GLN A 223 17.63 15.16 16.31
CA GLN A 223 18.53 16.26 16.66
C GLN A 223 19.15 16.11 18.06
N LYS A 224 18.58 15.28 18.95
CA LYS A 224 19.16 14.98 20.26
C LYS A 224 20.31 13.97 20.19
N LEU A 225 20.48 13.28 19.07
CA LEU A 225 21.60 12.37 18.87
C LEU A 225 22.93 13.15 18.91
N SER A 226 23.87 12.64 19.68
CA SER A 226 25.22 13.24 19.76
C SER A 226 25.98 12.91 18.48
N LEU A 227 26.43 13.94 17.75
CA LEU A 227 27.18 13.76 16.50
C LEU A 227 28.67 14.08 16.67
N TYR A 228 29.54 13.34 15.98
CA TYR A 228 30.93 13.71 15.83
C TYR A 228 31.04 14.99 14.99
N ASN A 229 31.74 15.99 15.52
CA ASN A 229 32.01 17.21 14.76
C ASN A 229 33.31 17.07 13.96
N VAL A 230 33.19 16.96 12.63
CA VAL A 230 34.33 16.88 11.70
C VAL A 230 34.56 18.26 11.09
N ASP A 231 35.51 18.98 11.69
CA ASP A 231 35.82 20.37 11.39
C ASP A 231 36.94 20.48 10.34
N LYS A 232 37.26 21.73 9.97
CA LYS A 232 38.42 22.09 9.14
C LYS A 232 39.78 21.62 9.70
N HIS A 233 39.82 21.10 10.92
CA HIS A 233 41.04 20.57 11.54
C HIS A 233 41.28 19.08 11.28
N ASP A 234 40.28 18.36 10.75
CA ASP A 234 40.37 16.92 10.48
C ASP A 234 40.66 16.64 8.98
N ILE A 235 41.09 17.67 8.24
CA ILE A 235 41.52 17.58 6.84
C ILE A 235 42.90 16.95 6.71
N LEU A 236 43.19 16.38 5.54
CA LEU A 236 44.39 15.57 5.26
C LEU A 236 45.70 16.25 5.68
N GLY A 237 45.81 17.56 5.38
CA GLY A 237 47.01 18.35 5.65
C GLY A 237 47.03 19.10 6.98
N ALA A 238 46.17 18.74 7.93
CA ALA A 238 46.24 19.31 9.28
C ALA A 238 47.47 18.76 10.04
N ASP A 239 48.18 19.67 10.72
CA ASP A 239 49.29 19.29 11.62
C ASP A 239 48.77 18.33 12.69
N PRO A 240 49.50 17.25 13.03
CA PRO A 240 49.12 16.40 14.15
C PRO A 240 49.02 17.28 15.41
N PRO A 241 48.00 17.09 16.26
CA PRO A 241 47.86 17.89 17.46
C PRO A 241 49.15 17.77 18.27
N SER A 242 49.79 18.91 18.52
CA SER A 242 50.83 19.00 19.54
C SER A 242 50.27 18.36 20.81
N GLN A 243 51.03 17.49 21.48
CA GLN A 243 50.63 16.71 22.67
C GLN A 243 50.31 17.58 23.91
N ARG A 244 49.51 18.64 23.78
CA ARG A 244 49.20 19.62 24.83
C ARG A 244 47.70 19.98 24.93
N ALA A 245 46.81 19.15 24.39
CA ALA A 245 45.38 19.26 24.66
C ALA A 245 44.87 17.92 25.24
N HIS A 246 45.16 17.71 26.53
CA HIS A 246 44.49 16.70 27.34
C HIS A 246 43.09 17.21 27.73
N THR A 247 42.13 17.12 26.83
CA THR A 247 40.69 17.16 27.19
C THR A 247 39.88 16.37 26.15
N ALA A 248 39.30 15.26 26.63
CA ALA A 248 38.32 14.39 26.00
C ALA A 248 38.75 13.59 24.75
N GLN A 249 38.47 12.29 24.80
CA GLN A 249 38.60 11.32 23.71
C GLN A 249 38.08 11.85 22.37
N ARG A 250 38.97 12.17 21.42
CA ARG A 250 38.62 12.09 19.99
C ARG A 250 38.88 10.66 19.54
N SER A 251 37.97 9.75 19.89
CA SER A 251 37.98 8.35 19.44
C SER A 251 37.31 8.18 18.06
N HIS A 252 37.43 9.16 17.18
CA HIS A 252 36.85 9.09 15.84
C HIS A 252 37.92 9.46 14.80
N ASP A 253 38.08 8.58 13.81
CA ASP A 253 38.99 8.79 12.67
C ASP A 253 38.13 9.19 11.46
N ALA A 254 37.99 10.50 11.23
CA ALA A 254 37.12 11.05 10.18
C ALA A 254 37.57 10.66 8.76
N LEU A 255 38.84 10.29 8.58
CA LEU A 255 39.43 9.95 7.29
C LEU A 255 39.33 8.45 6.97
N ASN A 256 38.83 7.64 7.92
CA ASN A 256 38.71 6.21 7.78
C ASN A 256 37.24 5.80 7.69
N LEU A 257 36.93 4.96 6.70
CA LEU A 257 35.58 4.46 6.48
C LEU A 257 35.17 3.45 7.57
N GLY A 258 36.09 2.58 8.02
CA GLY A 258 35.86 1.62 9.10
C GLY A 258 34.49 0.90 9.03
N ARG A 259 33.75 0.91 10.15
CA ARG A 259 32.40 0.34 10.26
C ARG A 259 31.30 1.22 9.68
N ARG A 260 31.58 2.45 9.25
CA ARG A 260 30.58 3.38 8.73
C ARG A 260 29.92 2.85 7.45
N ILE A 261 30.63 2.02 6.68
CA ILE A 261 30.07 1.33 5.51
C ILE A 261 28.94 0.35 5.86
N GLU A 262 28.87 -0.14 7.10
CA GLU A 262 27.78 -1.02 7.56
C GLU A 262 26.42 -0.30 7.53
N VAL A 263 26.40 1.04 7.53
CA VAL A 263 25.16 1.82 7.38
C VAL A 263 24.49 1.56 6.02
N LEU A 264 25.28 1.27 4.98
CA LEU A 264 24.80 0.88 3.66
C LEU A 264 24.41 -0.61 3.60
N LYS A 265 25.15 -1.46 4.30
CA LYS A 265 24.97 -2.93 4.30
C LYS A 265 24.00 -3.44 5.36
N GLY A 266 23.54 -2.56 6.25
CA GLY A 266 22.96 -2.89 7.55
C GLY A 266 21.65 -3.67 7.43
N SER A 267 21.62 -4.84 8.09
CA SER A 267 20.52 -5.80 8.14
C SER A 267 19.16 -5.24 8.62
N SER A 268 19.14 -4.09 9.31
CA SER A 268 17.89 -3.47 9.78
C SER A 268 17.24 -2.63 8.70
N HIS A 269 16.20 -3.19 8.08
CA HIS A 269 15.35 -2.52 7.09
C HIS A 269 14.43 -1.46 7.70
N SER A 270 14.41 -1.29 9.02
CA SER A 270 13.57 -0.32 9.72
C SER A 270 14.37 0.87 10.24
N ALA A 271 13.74 2.05 10.22
CA ALA A 271 14.26 3.23 10.91
C ALA A 271 14.11 3.09 12.44
N ILE A 272 15.00 3.74 13.20
CA ILE A 272 14.87 3.80 14.66
C ILE A 272 13.63 4.62 15.05
N THR A 273 12.97 4.23 16.15
CA THR A 273 11.82 4.98 16.67
C THR A 273 12.27 6.23 17.40
N SER A 274 11.38 7.23 17.53
CA SER A 274 11.68 8.48 18.24
C SER A 274 12.16 8.22 19.67
N TYR A 275 11.54 7.27 20.39
CA TYR A 275 11.92 6.92 21.75
C TYR A 275 13.36 6.37 21.82
N LEU A 276 13.72 5.44 20.94
CA LEU A 276 15.08 4.89 20.88
C LEU A 276 16.12 5.96 20.49
N ALA A 277 15.75 6.90 19.62
CA ALA A 277 16.63 8.02 19.26
C ALA A 277 16.90 8.96 20.45
N GLU A 278 15.95 9.13 21.37
CA GLU A 278 16.13 9.99 22.55
C GLU A 278 16.93 9.32 23.67
N GLU A 279 16.82 7.99 23.82
CA GLU A 279 17.57 7.24 24.83
C GLU A 279 19.00 6.92 24.41
N ASP A 280 19.30 7.03 23.12
CA ASP A 280 20.63 6.72 22.59
C ASP A 280 21.67 7.76 23.02
N LYS A 281 22.60 7.31 23.87
CA LYS A 281 23.72 8.11 24.38
C LYS A 281 25.00 7.92 23.57
N THR A 282 24.98 7.06 22.55
CA THR A 282 26.16 6.82 21.72
C THR A 282 26.37 7.96 20.74
N THR A 283 27.65 8.25 20.43
CA THR A 283 28.00 9.30 19.47
C THR A 283 28.04 8.72 18.07
N HIS A 284 27.33 9.35 17.15
CA HIS A 284 27.14 8.90 15.78
C HIS A 284 27.78 9.84 14.76
N TYR A 285 27.89 9.37 13.53
CA TYR A 285 28.21 10.22 12.39
C TYR A 285 26.94 10.71 11.69
N LEU A 286 27.10 11.74 10.85
CA LEU A 286 25.99 12.45 10.18
C LEU A 286 25.09 11.55 9.33
N GLU A 287 25.61 10.44 8.80
CA GLU A 287 24.84 9.49 8.00
C GLU A 287 23.75 8.77 8.80
N THR A 288 23.87 8.70 10.14
CA THR A 288 22.91 8.01 11.01
C THR A 288 21.56 8.73 11.09
N PRO A 289 21.47 10.02 11.49
CA PRO A 289 20.20 10.75 11.46
C PRO A 289 19.68 10.91 10.02
N PHE A 290 20.57 11.09 9.03
CA PHE A 290 20.18 11.17 7.62
C PHE A 290 19.49 9.89 7.14
N ARG A 291 20.08 8.71 7.40
CA ARG A 291 19.51 7.41 7.04
C ARG A 291 18.15 7.21 7.66
N ASN A 292 18.06 7.38 8.98
CA ASN A 292 16.85 7.06 9.73
C ASN A 292 15.67 7.95 9.32
N PHE A 293 15.91 9.26 9.16
CA PHE A 293 14.89 10.18 8.68
C PHE A 293 14.40 9.83 7.27
N ASN A 294 15.33 9.65 6.32
CA ASN A 294 14.98 9.41 4.93
C ASN A 294 14.36 8.02 4.72
N LEU A 295 14.83 6.99 5.42
CA LEU A 295 14.24 5.65 5.35
C LEU A 295 12.77 5.66 5.82
N ALA A 296 12.50 6.25 6.99
CA ALA A 296 11.13 6.40 7.49
C ALA A 296 10.25 7.22 6.53
N LEU A 297 10.79 8.30 5.97
CA LEU A 297 10.09 9.16 5.03
C LEU A 297 9.71 8.42 3.74
N ILE A 298 10.64 7.69 3.13
CA ILE A 298 10.40 6.95 1.89
C ILE A 298 9.43 5.79 2.10
N ASP A 299 9.50 5.08 3.22
CA ASP A 299 8.56 3.99 3.52
C ASP A 299 7.12 4.51 3.73
N ASN A 300 6.95 5.60 4.48
CA ASN A 300 5.63 6.21 4.69
C ASN A 300 5.10 6.84 3.39
N ALA A 301 5.95 7.53 2.64
CA ALA A 301 5.60 8.04 1.31
C ALA A 301 5.17 6.91 0.37
N SER A 302 5.85 5.76 0.44
CA SER A 302 5.52 4.62 -0.40
C SER A 302 4.14 4.06 -0.08
N ALA A 303 3.88 3.80 1.20
CA ALA A 303 2.59 3.29 1.68
C ALA A 303 1.44 4.24 1.33
N GLU A 304 1.63 5.53 1.53
CA GLU A 304 0.61 6.54 1.21
C GLU A 304 0.34 6.61 -0.30
N TYR A 305 1.37 6.60 -1.14
CA TYR A 305 1.16 6.65 -2.58
C TYR A 305 0.35 5.45 -3.07
N SER A 306 0.69 4.23 -2.61
CA SER A 306 -0.09 3.02 -2.90
C SER A 306 -1.54 3.16 -2.42
N PHE A 307 -1.76 3.64 -1.19
CA PHE A 307 -3.11 3.90 -0.69
C PHE A 307 -3.89 4.87 -1.58
N LEU A 308 -3.27 5.99 -1.96
CA LEU A 308 -3.93 7.01 -2.78
C LEU A 308 -4.30 6.46 -4.16
N THR A 309 -3.42 5.67 -4.78
CA THR A 309 -3.69 5.02 -6.08
C THR A 309 -4.85 4.02 -5.98
N ASP A 310 -4.91 3.23 -4.91
CA ASP A 310 -5.92 2.20 -4.75
C ASP A 310 -7.30 2.78 -4.35
N PHE A 311 -7.34 3.64 -3.34
CA PHE A 311 -8.58 4.21 -2.82
C PHE A 311 -9.18 5.27 -3.76
N PHE A 312 -8.34 6.15 -4.33
CA PHE A 312 -8.78 7.17 -5.28
C PHE A 312 -8.67 6.72 -6.73
N SER A 313 -8.86 5.42 -7.00
CA SER A 313 -8.80 4.84 -8.35
C SER A 313 -9.66 5.51 -9.43
N PRO A 314 -10.78 6.21 -9.15
CA PRO A 314 -11.48 6.99 -10.18
C PRO A 314 -10.68 8.18 -10.74
N ASN A 315 -9.64 8.61 -10.03
CA ASN A 315 -8.81 9.75 -10.44
C ASN A 315 -7.67 9.31 -11.35
N SER A 316 -7.24 10.19 -12.25
CA SER A 316 -6.05 9.94 -13.06
C SER A 316 -4.78 9.93 -12.21
N TYR A 317 -3.75 9.20 -12.68
CA TYR A 317 -2.44 9.17 -12.02
C TYR A 317 -1.86 10.57 -11.76
N HIS A 318 -2.08 11.52 -12.67
CA HIS A 318 -1.66 12.91 -12.46
C HIS A 318 -2.33 13.57 -11.25
N GLN A 319 -3.63 13.35 -11.06
CA GLN A 319 -4.36 13.89 -9.89
C GLN A 319 -3.89 13.22 -8.61
N VAL A 320 -3.64 11.91 -8.62
CA VAL A 320 -3.08 11.18 -7.48
C VAL A 320 -1.71 11.76 -7.09
N SER A 321 -0.83 11.99 -8.06
CA SER A 321 0.48 12.62 -7.82
C SER A 321 0.37 14.04 -7.26
N GLN A 322 -0.58 14.86 -7.73
CA GLN A 322 -0.83 16.19 -7.17
C GLN A 322 -1.32 16.12 -5.71
N ARG A 323 -2.23 15.20 -5.41
CA ARG A 323 -2.72 14.96 -4.04
C ARG A 323 -1.58 14.50 -3.13
N PHE A 324 -0.76 13.56 -3.59
CA PHE A 324 0.43 13.10 -2.89
C PHE A 324 1.40 14.24 -2.59
N ALA A 325 1.74 15.05 -3.60
CA ALA A 325 2.61 16.22 -3.42
C ALA A 325 2.01 17.19 -2.39
N SER A 326 0.70 17.41 -2.43
CA SER A 326 0.02 18.26 -1.45
C SER A 326 0.10 17.71 -0.02
N ILE A 327 0.22 16.40 0.19
CA ILE A 327 0.39 15.78 1.52
C ILE A 327 1.84 15.88 1.98
N PHE A 328 2.79 15.48 1.12
CA PHE A 328 4.19 15.30 1.52
C PHE A 328 5.10 16.50 1.30
N GLU A 329 4.75 17.49 0.48
CA GLU A 329 5.65 18.63 0.23
C GLU A 329 6.14 19.32 1.53
N PRO A 330 5.29 19.55 2.55
CA PRO A 330 5.76 20.07 3.84
C PRO A 330 6.77 19.13 4.53
N THR A 331 6.52 17.83 4.52
CA THR A 331 7.39 16.81 5.12
C THR A 331 8.72 16.68 4.34
N PHE A 332 8.67 16.76 3.02
CA PHE A 332 9.84 16.82 2.14
C PHE A 332 10.64 18.11 2.35
N SER A 333 10.00 19.23 2.66
CA SER A 333 10.71 20.44 3.09
C SER A 333 11.48 20.22 4.39
N LEU A 334 10.90 19.51 5.37
CA LEU A 334 11.60 19.18 6.62
C LEU A 334 12.82 18.28 6.39
N GLY A 335 12.71 17.28 5.51
CA GLY A 335 13.82 16.41 5.15
C GLY A 335 14.97 17.15 4.45
N ARG A 336 14.64 18.08 3.54
CA ARG A 336 15.63 18.97 2.90
C ARG A 336 16.31 19.88 3.91
N THR A 337 15.55 20.47 4.84
CA THR A 337 16.11 21.32 5.91
C THR A 337 17.02 20.52 6.83
N LEU A 338 16.62 19.33 7.27
CA LEU A 338 17.46 18.45 8.08
C LEU A 338 18.76 18.10 7.34
N THR A 339 18.66 17.72 6.07
CA THR A 339 19.84 17.40 5.25
C THR A 339 20.78 18.60 5.16
N LYS A 340 20.25 19.80 4.92
CA LYS A 340 21.04 21.03 4.86
C LYS A 340 21.76 21.30 6.19
N GLU A 341 21.05 21.19 7.31
CA GLU A 341 21.62 21.38 8.66
C GLU A 341 22.76 20.40 8.97
N LEU A 342 22.62 19.13 8.56
CA LEU A 342 23.66 18.11 8.78
C LEU A 342 24.94 18.36 7.98
N ILE A 343 24.83 18.95 6.78
CA ILE A 343 25.95 19.06 5.85
C ILE A 343 26.60 20.45 5.81
N GLU A 344 25.95 21.50 6.33
CA GLU A 344 26.35 22.90 6.14
C GLU A 344 27.78 23.22 6.61
N SER A 345 28.18 22.79 7.80
CA SER A 345 29.50 23.05 8.38
C SER A 345 30.49 21.90 8.26
N THR A 346 30.03 20.72 7.80
CA THR A 346 30.80 19.48 7.90
C THR A 346 31.85 19.32 6.80
N TYR A 347 33.08 18.94 7.17
CA TYR A 347 34.16 18.63 6.21
C TYR A 347 34.35 17.11 5.98
N ASP A 348 33.45 16.29 6.52
CA ASP A 348 33.43 14.83 6.36
C ASP A 348 32.97 14.41 4.95
N CYS A 349 33.92 14.27 4.03
CA CYS A 349 33.63 13.81 2.67
C CYS A 349 33.04 12.39 2.63
N LEU A 350 33.48 11.50 3.52
CA LEU A 350 33.01 10.11 3.57
C LEU A 350 31.57 10.05 4.06
N GLY A 351 31.20 10.83 5.08
CA GLY A 351 29.83 10.95 5.56
C GLY A 351 28.87 11.53 4.52
N VAL A 352 29.28 12.59 3.82
CA VAL A 352 28.46 13.16 2.73
C VAL A 352 28.31 12.14 1.59
N LEU A 353 29.38 11.44 1.21
CA LEU A 353 29.31 10.40 0.17
C LEU A 353 28.44 9.20 0.59
N LEU A 354 28.48 8.81 1.87
CA LEU A 354 27.54 7.81 2.41
C LEU A 354 26.08 8.26 2.28
N CYS A 355 25.77 9.52 2.58
CA CYS A 355 24.44 10.09 2.38
C CYS A 355 24.01 10.06 0.92
N VAL A 356 24.93 10.33 -0.03
CA VAL A 356 24.66 10.19 -1.47
C VAL A 356 24.28 8.75 -1.81
N ARG A 357 25.04 7.75 -1.33
CA ARG A 357 24.74 6.33 -1.57
C ARG A 357 23.41 5.90 -0.96
N LEU A 358 23.09 6.36 0.25
CA LEU A 358 21.80 6.12 0.88
C LEU A 358 20.64 6.72 0.08
N ASN A 359 20.83 7.92 -0.48
CA ASN A 359 19.82 8.57 -1.33
C ASN A 359 19.65 7.83 -2.67
N GLN A 360 20.75 7.33 -3.26
CA GLN A 360 20.70 6.48 -4.46
C GLN A 360 19.97 5.15 -4.18
N HIS A 361 20.24 4.50 -3.05
CA HIS A 361 19.49 3.29 -2.64
C HIS A 361 18.00 3.59 -2.47
N SER A 362 17.67 4.73 -1.89
CA SER A 362 16.28 5.20 -1.76
C SER A 362 15.61 5.43 -3.12
N ALA A 363 16.36 5.97 -4.09
CA ALA A 363 15.90 6.14 -5.47
C ALA A 363 15.59 4.80 -6.14
N PHE A 364 16.48 3.81 -5.98
CA PHE A 364 16.28 2.46 -6.52
C PHE A 364 15.05 1.79 -5.91
N GLU A 365 14.87 1.91 -4.59
CA GLU A 365 13.68 1.40 -3.90
C GLU A 365 12.39 2.04 -4.41
N LEU A 366 12.36 3.36 -4.62
CA LEU A 366 11.21 4.06 -5.20
C LEU A 366 10.89 3.59 -6.63
N GLN A 367 11.91 3.40 -7.47
CA GLN A 367 11.75 2.86 -8.82
C GLN A 367 11.20 1.43 -8.80
N ARG A 368 11.75 0.58 -7.92
CA ARG A 368 11.28 -0.80 -7.71
C ARG A 368 9.82 -0.84 -7.26
N ARG A 369 9.42 0.08 -6.37
CA ARG A 369 8.04 0.24 -5.88
C ARG A 369 7.13 1.00 -6.87
N LYS A 370 7.67 1.56 -7.96
CA LYS A 370 6.99 2.35 -9.00
C LYS A 370 6.31 3.63 -8.46
N ILE A 371 7.05 4.42 -7.69
CA ILE A 371 6.52 5.61 -6.99
C ILE A 371 7.20 6.88 -7.54
N PRO A 372 6.77 7.38 -8.72
CA PRO A 372 7.43 8.51 -9.38
C PRO A 372 7.22 9.84 -8.65
N ALA A 373 6.21 9.91 -7.77
CA ALA A 373 5.85 11.16 -7.10
C ALA A 373 6.90 11.62 -6.05
N ALA A 374 7.80 10.73 -5.62
CA ALA A 374 8.87 11.07 -4.67
C ALA A 374 10.22 11.35 -5.36
N ASP A 375 10.34 11.17 -6.68
CA ASP A 375 11.61 11.37 -7.42
C ASP A 375 12.11 12.82 -7.30
N GLY A 376 11.20 13.79 -7.24
CA GLY A 376 11.54 15.20 -7.03
C GLY A 376 12.29 15.44 -5.72
N TYR A 377 11.94 14.72 -4.64
CA TYR A 377 12.60 14.81 -3.36
C TYR A 377 14.03 14.23 -3.41
N ILE A 378 14.19 13.06 -4.03
CA ILE A 378 15.50 12.42 -4.21
C ILE A 378 16.45 13.34 -4.99
N ASN A 379 15.97 13.90 -6.11
CA ASN A 379 16.75 14.82 -6.94
C ASN A 379 17.13 16.10 -6.20
N ALA A 380 16.19 16.69 -5.45
CA ALA A 380 16.47 17.86 -4.63
C ALA A 380 17.52 17.58 -3.54
N THR A 381 17.47 16.40 -2.92
CA THR A 381 18.46 15.95 -1.93
C THR A 381 19.84 15.76 -2.58
N ASN A 382 19.91 15.19 -3.79
CA ASN A 382 21.17 15.11 -4.55
C ASN A 382 21.76 16.49 -4.87
N MET A 383 20.91 17.47 -5.21
CA MET A 383 21.33 18.86 -5.46
C MET A 383 21.88 19.56 -4.20
N LEU A 384 21.61 19.05 -3.00
CA LEU A 384 22.21 19.54 -1.76
C LEU A 384 23.54 18.83 -1.45
N LEU A 385 23.58 17.51 -1.63
CA LEU A 385 24.73 16.68 -1.23
C LEU A 385 25.94 16.86 -2.14
N TRP A 386 25.76 16.85 -3.46
CA TRP A 386 26.89 16.89 -4.41
C TRP A 386 27.72 18.18 -4.36
N PRO A 387 27.13 19.38 -4.37
CA PRO A 387 27.91 20.61 -4.23
C PRO A 387 28.68 20.64 -2.90
N ARG A 388 28.09 20.12 -1.82
CA ARG A 388 28.76 20.10 -0.53
C ARG A 388 29.93 19.12 -0.51
N PHE A 389 29.79 17.95 -1.13
CA PHE A 389 30.89 17.00 -1.31
C PHE A 389 32.07 17.63 -2.05
N GLN A 390 31.80 18.38 -3.14
CA GLN A 390 32.85 19.06 -3.88
C GLN A 390 33.59 20.10 -3.02
N VAL A 391 32.85 20.92 -2.27
CA VAL A 391 33.45 21.91 -1.35
C VAL A 391 34.33 21.25 -0.30
N ALA A 392 33.90 20.13 0.27
CA ALA A 392 34.69 19.38 1.25
C ALA A 392 35.96 18.80 0.61
N MET A 393 35.84 18.17 -0.58
CA MET A 393 36.98 17.64 -1.34
C MET A 393 37.98 18.73 -1.74
N ASP A 394 37.50 19.89 -2.16
CA ASP A 394 38.35 21.04 -2.51
C ASP A 394 39.11 21.55 -1.27
N ALA A 395 38.49 21.54 -0.09
CA ALA A 395 39.16 21.87 1.16
C ALA A 395 40.30 20.88 1.50
N HIS A 396 40.14 19.58 1.19
CA HIS A 396 41.23 18.60 1.30
C HIS A 396 42.35 18.89 0.30
N CYS A 397 42.02 19.23 -0.95
CA CYS A 397 43.01 19.60 -1.97
C CYS A 397 43.81 20.84 -1.54
N ASP A 398 43.12 21.89 -1.08
CA ASP A 398 43.74 23.12 -0.59
C ASP A 398 44.63 22.88 0.63
N SER A 399 44.24 21.96 1.51
CA SER A 399 45.05 21.55 2.65
C SER A 399 46.41 21.00 2.23
N VAL A 400 46.39 20.05 1.29
CA VAL A 400 47.61 19.42 0.75
C VAL A 400 48.43 20.44 -0.05
N ARG A 401 47.78 21.32 -0.82
CA ARG A 401 48.44 22.40 -1.55
C ARG A 401 49.16 23.37 -0.61
N ARG A 402 48.54 23.74 0.51
CA ARG A 402 49.15 24.59 1.55
C ARG A 402 50.33 23.92 2.23
N LEU A 403 50.24 22.63 2.57
CA LEU A 403 51.41 21.88 3.06
C LEU A 403 52.54 21.85 2.04
N THR A 404 52.20 21.73 0.76
CA THR A 404 53.19 21.75 -0.32
C THR A 404 53.86 23.13 -0.42
N SER A 405 53.13 24.23 -0.22
CA SER A 405 53.71 25.58 -0.26
C SER A 405 54.56 25.90 0.97
N THR A 406 54.22 25.42 2.16
CA THR A 406 55.05 25.61 3.38
C THR A 406 56.39 24.87 3.29
N LEU A 407 56.45 23.74 2.59
CA LEU A 407 57.72 23.07 2.25
C LEU A 407 58.62 23.87 1.29
N SER A 408 58.10 24.91 0.64
CA SER A 408 58.92 25.85 -0.15
C SER A 408 59.56 26.94 0.70
N THR A 409 58.93 27.31 1.82
CA THR A 409 59.39 28.42 2.67
C THR A 409 60.25 27.93 3.85
N ARG A 410 59.99 26.72 4.35
CA ARG A 410 60.90 25.99 5.24
C ARG A 410 61.75 25.03 4.41
N SER A 411 63.03 24.86 4.73
CA SER A 411 63.88 23.87 4.04
C SER A 411 63.21 22.49 4.10
N ALA A 412 62.97 21.87 2.94
CA ALA A 412 62.41 20.51 2.86
C ALA A 412 63.25 19.50 3.67
N ALA A 413 64.55 19.77 3.84
CA ALA A 413 65.43 19.01 4.72
C ALA A 413 65.05 19.15 6.21
N SER A 414 64.60 20.32 6.67
CA SER A 414 64.14 20.53 8.05
C SER A 414 62.79 19.87 8.35
N ALA A 415 61.91 19.76 7.35
CA ALA A 415 60.64 19.04 7.48
C ALA A 415 60.85 17.51 7.57
N LEU A 416 61.83 16.98 6.83
CA LEU A 416 62.28 15.59 6.92
C LEU A 416 63.12 15.31 8.19
N SER A 417 63.74 16.34 8.79
CA SER A 417 64.62 16.24 9.97
C SER A 417 63.89 16.23 11.32
N LEU A 418 62.55 16.28 11.34
CA LEU A 418 61.76 16.00 12.55
C LEU A 418 61.78 14.51 12.93
N THR A 419 62.32 13.66 12.06
CA THR A 419 62.77 12.30 12.39
C THR A 419 64.30 12.28 12.46
N ASP A 420 64.81 11.69 13.54
CA ASP A 420 66.21 11.56 13.96
C ASP A 420 67.27 11.75 12.84
N SER A 421 68.17 12.71 13.05
CA SER A 421 69.10 13.33 12.08
C SER A 421 70.20 12.40 11.52
N SER A 422 70.14 11.11 11.79
CA SER A 422 71.13 10.11 11.35
C SER A 422 70.63 9.15 10.26
N LYS A 423 69.33 9.16 9.92
CA LYS A 423 68.75 8.28 8.90
C LYS A 423 67.76 9.06 8.03
N GLN A 424 68.21 9.52 6.86
CA GLN A 424 67.31 10.04 5.81
C GLN A 424 66.22 8.99 5.54
N PRO A 425 64.95 9.21 5.93
CA PRO A 425 63.99 8.12 5.96
C PRO A 425 63.51 7.84 4.53
N THR A 426 63.89 6.69 4.00
CA THR A 426 63.19 6.07 2.86
C THR A 426 61.81 5.53 3.26
N ALA A 427 61.39 5.71 4.52
CA ALA A 427 60.09 5.30 5.01
C ALA A 427 58.96 6.17 4.44
N PRO A 428 57.75 5.62 4.25
CA PRO A 428 56.59 6.40 3.81
C PRO A 428 56.24 7.54 4.79
N HIS A 429 55.78 8.66 4.25
CA HIS A 429 55.33 9.80 5.03
C HIS A 429 53.96 9.53 5.68
N GLN A 430 53.66 10.10 6.85
CA GLN A 430 52.36 9.90 7.53
C GLN A 430 51.17 10.34 6.67
N LEU A 431 51.35 11.39 5.86
CA LEU A 431 50.33 11.86 4.91
C LEU A 431 49.97 10.80 3.88
N THR A 432 50.91 9.94 3.49
CA THR A 432 50.68 8.84 2.55
C THR A 432 49.72 7.81 3.12
N GLN A 433 49.85 7.49 4.41
CA GLN A 433 48.90 6.61 5.08
C GLN A 433 47.51 7.23 5.15
N ARG A 434 47.42 8.52 5.56
CA ARG A 434 46.13 9.24 5.64
C ARG A 434 45.45 9.38 4.28
N PHE A 435 46.21 9.73 3.24
CA PHE A 435 45.71 9.79 1.86
C PHE A 435 45.25 8.42 1.39
N GLY A 436 46.03 7.36 1.64
CA GLY A 436 45.67 5.99 1.27
C GLY A 436 44.37 5.53 1.93
N GLN A 437 44.20 5.78 3.23
CA GLN A 437 42.97 5.44 3.97
C GLN A 437 41.76 6.22 3.46
N PHE A 438 41.92 7.53 3.23
CA PHE A 438 40.85 8.37 2.69
C PHE A 438 40.44 7.95 1.28
N ALA A 439 41.43 7.74 0.40
CA ALA A 439 41.21 7.26 -0.96
C ALA A 439 40.55 5.88 -0.97
N GLN A 440 40.98 4.96 -0.09
CA GLN A 440 40.35 3.66 0.08
C GLN A 440 38.87 3.79 0.47
N GLY A 441 38.52 4.69 1.39
CA GLY A 441 37.13 4.98 1.75
C GLY A 441 36.30 5.49 0.57
N VAL A 442 36.82 6.47 -0.19
CA VAL A 442 36.14 7.02 -1.38
C VAL A 442 35.95 5.95 -2.46
N LEU A 443 36.98 5.14 -2.71
CA LEU A 443 36.95 4.07 -3.72
C LEU A 443 35.96 2.97 -3.32
N ALA A 444 35.95 2.56 -2.04
CA ALA A 444 35.02 1.55 -1.55
C ALA A 444 33.56 1.99 -1.72
N LEU A 445 33.29 3.27 -1.44
CA LEU A 445 31.97 3.88 -1.68
C LEU A 445 31.67 4.14 -3.16
N SER A 446 32.62 3.96 -4.08
CA SER A 446 32.43 4.20 -5.52
C SER A 446 32.42 2.90 -6.34
N SER A 447 32.32 1.75 -5.69
CA SER A 447 32.30 0.44 -6.35
C SER A 447 31.08 0.25 -7.26
N GLU A 448 29.93 0.78 -6.85
CA GLU A 448 28.65 0.74 -7.59
C GLU A 448 28.30 2.10 -8.24
N ALA A 449 29.27 3.02 -8.32
CA ALA A 449 29.06 4.36 -8.86
C ALA A 449 28.81 4.36 -10.37
N GLY A 450 27.96 5.28 -10.84
CA GLY A 450 27.83 5.57 -12.26
C GLY A 450 29.05 6.33 -12.81
N ASP A 451 29.31 6.19 -14.11
CA ASP A 451 30.46 6.81 -14.80
C ASP A 451 30.43 8.37 -14.78
N ASP A 452 29.26 8.99 -14.61
CA ASP A 452 29.07 10.45 -14.67
C ASP A 452 29.20 11.18 -13.32
N GLU A 453 29.61 10.50 -12.26
CA GLU A 453 29.67 11.11 -10.92
C GLU A 453 30.91 12.02 -10.74
N PRO A 454 30.78 13.16 -10.02
CA PRO A 454 31.89 14.10 -9.81
C PRO A 454 33.00 13.56 -8.89
N VAL A 455 32.84 12.34 -8.36
CA VAL A 455 33.79 11.69 -7.45
C VAL A 455 35.12 11.43 -8.13
N ALA A 456 35.10 10.89 -9.35
CA ALA A 456 36.32 10.54 -10.10
C ALA A 456 37.20 11.78 -10.35
N GLY A 457 36.60 12.88 -10.81
CA GLY A 457 37.30 14.15 -11.03
C GLY A 457 37.83 14.77 -9.72
N SER A 458 37.06 14.69 -8.63
CA SER A 458 37.48 15.22 -7.33
C SER A 458 38.63 14.42 -6.72
N LEU A 459 38.61 13.09 -6.84
CA LEU A 459 39.70 12.21 -6.40
C LEU A 459 40.96 12.40 -7.25
N ALA A 460 40.83 12.57 -8.58
CA ALA A 460 41.95 12.84 -9.47
C ALA A 460 42.67 14.16 -9.13
N ARG A 461 41.91 15.21 -8.80
CA ARG A 461 42.48 16.49 -8.33
C ARG A 461 43.25 16.31 -7.01
N LEU A 462 42.67 15.61 -6.04
CA LEU A 462 43.34 15.35 -4.77
C LEU A 462 44.62 14.52 -4.94
N ARG A 463 44.58 13.51 -5.82
CA ARG A 463 45.74 12.70 -6.20
C ARG A 463 46.85 13.56 -6.77
N ALA A 464 46.55 14.46 -7.71
CA ALA A 464 47.55 15.34 -8.32
C ALA A 464 48.24 16.24 -7.29
N GLU A 465 47.49 16.79 -6.33
CA GLU A 465 48.07 17.58 -5.23
C GLU A 465 48.94 16.73 -4.30
N PHE A 466 48.55 15.48 -4.03
CA PHE A 466 49.35 14.54 -3.25
C PHE A 466 50.66 14.15 -3.95
N GLU A 467 50.61 13.88 -5.25
CA GLU A 467 51.81 13.63 -6.07
C GLU A 467 52.75 14.83 -6.08
N ALA A 468 52.20 16.04 -6.26
CA ALA A 468 52.98 17.28 -6.20
C ALA A 468 53.65 17.47 -4.83
N PHE A 469 52.94 17.16 -3.74
CA PHE A 469 53.49 17.17 -2.39
C PHE A 469 54.67 16.19 -2.26
N LEU A 470 54.49 14.92 -2.64
CA LEU A 470 55.54 13.89 -2.54
C LEU A 470 56.75 14.22 -3.42
N ALA A 471 56.53 14.68 -4.65
CA ALA A 471 57.60 15.06 -5.56
C ALA A 471 58.43 16.22 -4.98
N LYS A 472 57.79 17.20 -4.34
CA LYS A 472 58.46 18.32 -3.68
C LYS A 472 59.21 17.91 -2.43
N LEU A 473 58.62 17.06 -1.60
CA LEU A 473 59.28 16.50 -0.42
C LEU A 473 60.51 15.67 -0.83
N GLY A 474 60.39 14.86 -1.88
CA GLY A 474 61.47 14.07 -2.45
C GLY A 474 62.65 14.91 -2.96
N LYS A 475 62.40 16.12 -3.50
CA LYS A 475 63.49 17.05 -3.88
C LYS A 475 64.36 17.49 -2.70
N GLY A 476 63.87 17.39 -1.46
CA GLY A 476 64.65 17.65 -0.25
C GLY A 476 65.71 16.57 0.05
N ILE A 477 65.64 15.40 -0.58
CA ILE A 477 66.59 14.30 -0.43
C ILE A 477 67.71 14.49 -1.46
N ALA A 478 68.94 14.71 -0.99
CA ALA A 478 70.11 14.96 -1.85
C ALA A 478 70.51 13.77 -2.73
N ASP A 479 70.32 12.54 -2.24
CA ASP A 479 70.69 11.31 -2.95
C ASP A 479 69.57 10.84 -3.89
N LYS A 480 69.86 10.80 -5.20
CA LYS A 480 68.92 10.40 -6.25
C LYS A 480 68.34 8.99 -6.02
N LYS A 481 69.17 8.01 -5.63
CA LYS A 481 68.71 6.63 -5.42
C LYS A 481 67.79 6.52 -4.20
N LYS A 482 68.09 7.27 -3.13
CA LYS A 482 67.24 7.32 -1.93
C LYS A 482 65.93 8.06 -2.19
N ARG A 483 65.94 9.10 -3.04
CA ARG A 483 64.74 9.82 -3.47
C ARG A 483 63.78 8.93 -4.27
N GLU A 484 64.32 8.21 -5.26
CA GLU A 484 63.57 7.23 -6.06
C GLU A 484 62.94 6.14 -5.17
N ARG A 485 63.73 5.58 -4.23
CA ARG A 485 63.25 4.59 -3.25
C ARG A 485 62.19 5.16 -2.30
N PHE A 486 62.34 6.41 -1.84
CA PHE A 486 61.32 7.08 -1.01
C PHE A 486 59.99 7.20 -1.75
N LEU A 487 59.99 7.69 -2.99
CA LEU A 487 58.76 7.81 -3.79
C LEU A 487 58.13 6.43 -4.05
N ALA A 488 58.93 5.44 -4.45
CA ALA A 488 58.47 4.07 -4.68
C ALA A 488 57.82 3.46 -3.43
N ASN A 489 58.41 3.67 -2.24
CA ASN A 489 57.85 3.18 -0.99
C ASN A 489 56.52 3.85 -0.63
N ASN A 490 56.37 5.14 -0.90
CA ASN A 490 55.11 5.85 -0.67
C ASN A 490 54.00 5.35 -1.61
N TYR A 491 54.28 5.22 -2.91
CA TYR A 491 53.32 4.68 -3.87
C TYR A 491 52.98 3.21 -3.58
N SER A 492 53.96 2.41 -3.16
CA SER A 492 53.72 1.02 -2.72
C SER A 492 52.80 0.95 -1.50
N LEU A 493 52.91 1.89 -0.55
CA LEU A 493 52.01 1.94 0.60
C LEU A 493 50.58 2.28 0.16
N VAL A 494 50.40 3.26 -0.73
CA VAL A 494 49.07 3.59 -1.28
C VAL A 494 48.46 2.38 -1.98
N LEU A 495 49.21 1.72 -2.87
CA LEU A 495 48.79 0.50 -3.56
C LEU A 495 48.38 -0.62 -2.59
N THR A 496 49.12 -0.78 -1.49
CA THR A 496 48.79 -1.79 -0.46
C THR A 496 47.46 -1.47 0.22
N ILE A 497 47.20 -0.19 0.53
CA ILE A 497 45.97 0.23 1.22
C ILE A 497 44.75 0.14 0.30
N ILE A 498 44.87 0.51 -0.99
CA ILE A 498 43.75 0.45 -1.95
C ILE A 498 43.60 -0.92 -2.62
N GLY A 499 44.55 -1.85 -2.41
CA GLY A 499 44.66 -3.10 -3.16
C GLY A 499 43.41 -3.98 -3.09
N ASP A 500 42.78 -4.02 -1.92
CA ASP A 500 41.61 -4.86 -1.64
C ASP A 500 40.28 -4.24 -2.12
N VAL A 501 40.29 -3.02 -2.68
CA VAL A 501 39.07 -2.33 -3.11
C VAL A 501 38.71 -2.71 -4.55
N GLY A 502 37.47 -3.15 -4.75
CA GLY A 502 36.89 -3.42 -6.07
C GLY A 502 36.25 -2.19 -6.72
N GLY A 503 36.04 -2.25 -8.04
CA GLY A 503 35.38 -1.20 -8.83
C GLY A 503 36.25 -0.64 -9.95
N LYS A 504 35.62 -0.05 -10.97
CA LYS A 504 36.30 0.51 -12.16
C LYS A 504 37.27 1.63 -11.77
N LEU A 505 36.79 2.60 -10.99
CA LEU A 505 37.62 3.72 -10.49
C LEU A 505 38.80 3.21 -9.64
N ALA A 506 38.62 2.15 -8.85
CA ALA A 506 39.71 1.55 -8.07
C ALA A 506 40.76 0.88 -8.97
N GLY A 507 40.35 0.26 -10.08
CA GLY A 507 41.26 -0.24 -11.12
C GLY A 507 42.13 0.87 -11.71
N GLU A 508 41.51 1.95 -12.18
CA GLU A 508 42.21 3.10 -12.77
C GLU A 508 43.21 3.76 -11.80
N GLN A 509 42.86 3.86 -10.51
CA GLN A 509 43.77 4.40 -9.50
C GLN A 509 44.95 3.45 -9.23
N ARG A 510 44.72 2.13 -9.22
CA ARG A 510 45.79 1.13 -9.03
C ARG A 510 46.78 1.15 -10.19
N GLU A 511 46.28 1.13 -11.43
CA GLU A 511 47.13 1.21 -12.63
C GLU A 511 48.01 2.47 -12.62
N HIS A 512 47.41 3.63 -12.29
CA HIS A 512 48.15 4.89 -12.21
C HIS A 512 49.28 4.86 -11.17
N PHE A 513 49.03 4.38 -9.95
CA PHE A 513 50.08 4.28 -8.93
C PHE A 513 51.12 3.18 -9.23
N GLU A 514 50.75 2.12 -9.94
CA GLU A 514 51.69 1.11 -10.44
C GLU A 514 52.65 1.68 -11.49
N GLU A 515 52.14 2.47 -12.43
CA GLU A 515 52.97 3.18 -13.41
C GLU A 515 53.95 4.14 -12.74
N LEU A 516 53.48 4.93 -11.77
CA LEU A 516 54.33 5.84 -11.00
C LEU A 516 55.40 5.09 -10.17
N ARG A 517 55.05 3.94 -9.61
CA ARG A 517 56.01 3.08 -8.90
C ARG A 517 57.07 2.54 -9.86
N LYS A 518 56.69 2.03 -11.03
CA LYS A 518 57.61 1.54 -12.07
C LYS A 518 58.53 2.66 -12.58
N ALA A 519 58.00 3.87 -12.74
CA ALA A 519 58.78 5.04 -13.16
C ALA A 519 59.81 5.50 -12.11
N CYS A 520 59.53 5.32 -10.81
CA CYS A 520 60.44 5.68 -9.72
C CYS A 520 61.44 4.58 -9.34
N GLY A 521 61.32 3.39 -9.93
CA GLY A 521 62.16 2.25 -9.61
C GLY A 521 61.88 1.11 -10.58
N GLY A 522 62.43 1.22 -11.80
CA GLY A 522 62.51 0.08 -12.70
C GLY A 522 63.38 -1.01 -12.07
N ASP A 523 62.82 -2.23 -12.02
CA ASP A 523 63.41 -3.46 -11.47
C ASP A 523 64.94 -3.48 -11.49
N ARG A 524 65.56 -3.32 -10.32
CA ARG A 524 66.82 -3.98 -9.89
C ARG A 524 66.94 -4.07 -8.38
#